data_AF-A0A560ESG6-F1
#
_entry.id   AF-A0A560ESG6-F1
#
_cell.length_a   1.000
_cell.length_b   1.000
_cell.length_c   1.000
_cell.angle_alpha   90.00
_cell.angle_beta   90.00
_cell.angle_gamma   90.00
#
_symmetry.space_group_name_H-M   'P 1'
#
loop_
_entity.id
_entity.type
_entity.pdbx_description
1 polymer ?
#
loop_
_entity_poly.entity_id
_entity_poly.type
_entity_poly.pdbx_seq_one_letter_code
_entity_poly.pdbx_strand_id
1 'polypeptide(L)'
;MMTKTSTYPLRLPVSVKAEAERLAAQDGTSLNQFVATAVAEKLSAMRTATFFAERQGKGDRAAFRRLLTREGGSLQPQATKC
;
A
#
# COMPACT_ATOMS: atom_id res chain seq x y z
N MET A 1 -1.30 -2.76 20.36
CA MET A 1 -1.02 -1.31 20.20
C MET A 1 -2.33 -0.66 19.77
N MET A 2 -2.98 0.13 20.62
CA MET A 2 -4.19 0.87 20.20
C MET A 2 -3.75 1.98 19.25
N THR A 3 -4.17 1.89 17.99
CA THR A 3 -4.02 2.97 17.02
C THR A 3 -4.85 4.15 17.48
N LYS A 4 -4.18 5.23 17.89
CA LYS A 4 -4.83 6.46 18.32
C LYS A 4 -5.35 7.19 17.09
N THR A 5 -6.67 7.23 16.89
CA THR A 5 -7.30 8.00 15.82
C THR A 5 -7.59 9.41 16.30
N SER A 6 -7.24 10.40 15.48
CA SER A 6 -7.58 11.82 15.70
C SER A 6 -8.60 12.28 14.66
N THR A 7 -9.69 12.91 15.10
CA THR A 7 -10.67 13.51 14.19
C THR A 7 -10.09 14.77 13.55
N TYR A 8 -10.12 14.86 12.23
CA TYR A 8 -9.71 16.05 11.48
C TYR A 8 -10.89 16.58 10.65
N PRO A 9 -11.40 17.79 10.94
CA PRO A 9 -12.48 18.37 10.13
C PRO A 9 -11.94 18.79 8.76
N LEU A 10 -12.53 18.23 7.70
CA LEU A 10 -12.17 18.53 6.32
C LEU A 10 -13.31 19.25 5.60
N ARG A 11 -12.98 20.31 4.85
CA ARG A 11 -13.89 20.98 3.93
C ARG A 11 -13.60 20.47 2.52
N LEU A 12 -14.62 19.95 1.85
CA LEU A 12 -14.54 19.50 0.46
C LEU A 12 -15.52 20.31 -0.40
N PRO A 13 -15.18 20.62 -1.66
CA PRO A 13 -16.18 21.08 -2.62
C PRO A 13 -17.35 20.11 -2.70
N VAL A 14 -18.56 20.62 -2.87
CA VAL A 14 -19.79 19.82 -2.85
C VAL A 14 -19.76 18.69 -3.88
N SER A 15 -19.28 18.98 -5.09
CA SER A 15 -19.16 17.98 -6.16
C SER A 15 -18.21 16.83 -5.80
N VAL A 16 -17.07 17.15 -5.18
CA VAL A 16 -16.07 16.17 -4.75
C VAL A 16 -16.62 15.29 -3.63
N LYS A 17 -17.31 15.90 -2.66
CA LYS A 17 -17.96 15.16 -1.58
C LYS A 17 -19.00 14.18 -2.13
N ALA A 18 -19.86 14.63 -3.04
CA ALA A 18 -20.91 13.80 -3.61
C ALA A 18 -20.34 12.59 -4.35
N GLU A 19 -19.27 12.78 -5.13
CA GLU A 19 -18.62 11.67 -5.84
C GLU A 19 -17.92 10.70 -4.88
N ALA A 20 -17.25 11.21 -3.84
CA ALA A 20 -16.64 10.36 -2.82
C ALA A 20 -17.69 9.53 -2.06
N GLU A 21 -18.87 10.10 -1.77
CA GLU A 21 -20.00 9.36 -1.18
C GLU A 21 -20.52 8.27 -2.12
N ARG A 22 -20.65 8.58 -3.41
CA ARG A 22 -21.07 7.61 -4.44
C ARG A 22 -20.10 6.43 -4.54
N LEU A 23 -18.79 6.69 -4.51
CA LEU A 23 -17.76 5.65 -4.57
C LEU A 23 -17.69 4.85 -3.26
N ALA A 24 -17.72 5.52 -2.11
CA ALA A 24 -17.73 4.84 -0.82
C ALA A 24 -18.93 3.88 -0.70
N ALA A 25 -20.11 4.27 -1.18
CA ALA A 25 -21.29 3.41 -1.22
C ALA A 25 -21.13 2.20 -2.15
N GLN A 26 -20.47 2.35 -3.30
CA GLN A 26 -20.16 1.23 -4.21
C GLN A 26 -19.20 0.22 -3.55
N ASP A 27 -18.22 0.73 -2.79
CA ASP A 27 -17.26 -0.09 -2.05
C ASP A 27 -17.84 -0.66 -0.74
N GLY A 28 -19.07 -0.29 -0.37
CA GLY A 28 -19.71 -0.72 0.88
C GLY A 28 -19.04 -0.15 2.15
N THR A 29 -18.38 1.00 2.05
CA THR A 29 -17.64 1.63 3.15
C THR A 29 -18.24 2.96 3.56
N SER A 30 -17.93 3.43 4.77
CA SER A 30 -18.27 4.80 5.16
C SER A 30 -17.36 5.81 4.44
N LEU A 31 -17.86 7.03 4.20
CA LEU A 31 -17.06 8.12 3.62
C LEU A 31 -15.75 8.35 4.37
N ASN A 32 -15.77 8.28 5.71
CA ASN A 32 -14.56 8.49 6.52
C ASN A 32 -13.52 7.39 6.29
N GLN A 33 -13.94 6.13 6.18
CA GLN A 33 -13.03 5.02 5.88
C GLN A 33 -12.49 5.13 4.46
N PHE A 34 -13.35 5.46 3.49
CA PHE A 34 -12.94 5.70 2.11
C PHE A 34 -11.86 6.79 2.03
N VAL A 35 -12.07 7.93 2.68
CA VAL A 35 -11.10 9.04 2.72
C VAL A 35 -9.80 8.60 3.42
N ALA A 36 -9.88 7.88 4.53
CA ALA A 36 -8.69 7.39 5.24
C ALA A 36 -7.84 6.45 4.36
N THR A 37 -8.49 5.52 3.65
CA THR A 37 -7.84 4.62 2.70
C THR A 37 -7.21 5.39 1.55
N ALA A 38 -7.95 6.30 0.91
CA ALA A 38 -7.45 7.12 -0.20
C ALA A 38 -6.22 7.96 0.20
N VAL A 39 -6.20 8.51 1.42
CA VAL A 39 -5.04 9.23 1.97
C VAL A 39 -3.85 8.29 2.16
N ALA A 40 -4.08 7.11 2.73
CA ALA A 40 -3.03 6.11 2.91
C ALA A 40 -2.42 5.66 1.57
N GLU A 41 -3.26 5.45 0.56
CA GLU A 41 -2.83 5.11 -0.80
C GLU A 41 -2.02 6.24 -1.43
N LYS A 42 -2.49 7.48 -1.35
CA LYS A 42 -1.76 8.65 -1.88
C LYS A 42 -0.40 8.80 -1.22
N LEU A 43 -0.32 8.67 0.11
CA LEU A 43 0.93 8.72 0.86
C LEU A 43 1.89 7.60 0.45
N SER A 44 1.37 6.39 0.26
CA SER A 44 2.16 5.25 -0.19
C SER A 44 2.72 5.51 -1.58
N ALA A 45 1.88 5.93 -2.53
CA ALA A 45 2.30 6.27 -3.89
C ALA A 45 3.37 7.38 -3.91
N MET A 46 3.21 8.42 -3.08
CA MET A 46 4.20 9.50 -2.98
C MET A 46 5.53 9.02 -2.37
N ARG A 47 5.49 8.14 -1.37
CA ARG A 47 6.70 7.61 -0.72
C ARG A 47 7.43 6.57 -1.56
N THR A 48 6.73 5.85 -2.43
CA THR A 48 7.33 4.80 -3.26
C THR A 48 8.48 5.33 -4.11
N ALA A 49 8.35 6.51 -4.71
CA ALA A 49 9.42 7.12 -5.51
C ALA A 49 10.68 7.37 -4.66
N THR A 50 10.52 7.93 -3.47
CA THR A 50 11.61 8.21 -2.53
C THR A 50 12.22 6.93 -1.96
N PHE A 51 11.38 5.96 -1.61
CA PHE A 51 11.78 4.68 -1.03
C PHE A 51 12.69 3.88 -1.96
N PHE A 52 12.38 3.85 -3.27
CA PHE A 52 13.23 3.19 -4.25
C PHE A 52 14.50 3.98 -4.54
N ALA A 53 14.44 5.32 -4.60
CA ALA A 53 15.61 6.16 -4.80
C ALA A 53 16.68 5.94 -3.71
N GLU A 54 16.28 5.90 -2.43
CA GLU A 54 17.20 5.67 -1.30
C GLU A 54 17.80 4.25 -1.25
N ARG A 55 17.16 3.29 -1.91
CA ARG A 55 17.55 1.87 -1.88
C ARG A 55 18.26 1.39 -3.13
N GLN A 56 18.24 2.15 -4.22
CA GLN A 56 18.88 1.75 -5.50
C GLN A 56 20.36 1.37 -5.35
N GLY A 57 21.10 1.98 -4.41
CA GLY A 57 22.51 1.70 -4.17
C GLY A 57 22.83 0.59 -3.16
N LYS A 58 21.83 0.06 -2.44
CA LYS A 58 22.06 -0.87 -1.31
C LYS A 58 22.03 -2.35 -1.69
N GLY A 59 21.69 -2.67 -2.94
CA GLY A 59 21.62 -4.05 -3.42
C GLY A 59 22.96 -4.58 -3.93
N ASP A 60 23.46 -5.67 -3.35
CA ASP A 60 24.57 -6.42 -3.93
C ASP A 60 24.08 -7.26 -5.12
N ARG A 61 24.33 -6.75 -6.32
CA ARG A 61 23.96 -7.42 -7.58
C ARG A 61 24.65 -8.77 -7.75
N ALA A 62 25.84 -8.97 -7.20
CA ALA A 62 26.56 -10.24 -7.27
C ALA A 62 25.93 -11.28 -6.33
N ALA A 63 25.59 -10.90 -5.10
CA ALA A 63 24.81 -11.75 -4.21
C ALA A 63 23.44 -12.11 -4.79
N PHE A 64 22.74 -11.14 -5.37
CA PHE A 64 21.47 -11.36 -6.04
C PHE A 64 21.59 -12.34 -7.22
N ARG A 65 22.62 -12.19 -8.06
CA ARG A 65 22.87 -13.11 -9.18
C ARG A 65 23.17 -14.53 -8.70
N ARG A 66 24.01 -14.68 -7.67
CA ARG A 66 24.31 -15.98 -7.04
C ARG A 66 23.04 -16.67 -6.54
N LEU A 67 22.09 -15.92 -5.98
CA LEU A 67 20.80 -16.47 -5.56
C LEU A 67 19.97 -16.95 -6.76
N LEU A 68 19.88 -16.14 -7.82
CA LEU A 68 19.08 -16.47 -9.02
C LEU A 68 19.64 -17.66 -9.82
N THR A 69 20.96 -17.84 -9.86
CA THR A 69 21.62 -18.90 -10.65
C THR A 69 21.99 -20.13 -9.83
N ARG A 70 21.53 -20.23 -8.58
CA ARG A 70 21.80 -21.38 -7.72
C ARG A 70 21.05 -22.61 -8.23
N GLU A 71 21.75 -23.73 -8.41
CA GLU A 71 21.10 -25.02 -8.68
C GLU A 71 20.25 -25.47 -7.48
N GLY A 72 19.02 -25.93 -7.75
CA GLY A 72 18.07 -26.33 -6.72
C GLY A 72 17.18 -25.21 -6.18
N GLY A 73 16.89 -24.17 -6.98
CA GLY A 73 15.87 -23.17 -6.68
C GLY A 73 14.48 -23.80 -6.54
N SER A 74 14.16 -24.34 -5.37
CA SER A 74 12.85 -24.89 -5.08
C SER A 74 11.87 -23.75 -4.76
N LEU A 75 10.83 -23.63 -5.58
CA LEU A 75 9.55 -23.11 -5.09
C LEU A 75 9.12 -24.10 -4.01
N GLN A 76 9.32 -23.79 -2.73
CA GLN A 76 8.72 -24.60 -1.67
C GLN A 76 7.20 -24.52 -1.86
N PRO A 77 6.52 -25.62 -2.20
CA PRO A 77 5.07 -25.63 -2.19
C PRO A 77 4.71 -25.48 -0.72
N GLN A 78 4.02 -24.39 -0.39
CA GLN A 78 3.46 -24.26 0.95
C GLN A 78 2.49 -25.41 1.11
N ALA A 79 2.84 -26.37 1.96
CA ALA A 79 2.03 -27.55 2.17
C ALA A 79 0.66 -27.10 2.67
N THR A 80 -0.34 -27.18 1.80
CA THR A 80 -1.74 -27.20 2.19
C THR A 80 -1.90 -28.46 3.03
N LYS A 81 -1.86 -28.29 4.36
CA LYS A 81 -2.35 -29.32 5.27
C LYS A 81 -3.84 -29.45 5.01
N CYS A 82 -4.24 -30.63 4.54
CA CYS A 82 -5.64 -31.09 4.54
C CYS A 82 -6.22 -31.04 5.96
#